data_AF-A0A6J6AGI3-F1
#
_entry.id   AF-A0A6J6AGI3-F1
#
_cell.length_a   1.000
_cell.length_b   1.000
_cell.length_c   1.000
_cell.angle_alpha   90.00
_cell.angle_beta   90.00
_cell.angle_gamma   90.00
#
_symmetry.space_group_name_H-M   'P 1'
#
loop_
_entity.id
_entity.type
_entity.pdbx_description
1 polymer ?
#
loop_
_entity_poly.entity_id
_entity_poly.type
_entity_poly.pdbx_seq_one_letter_code
_entity_poly.pdbx_strand_id
1 'polypeptide(L)'
;MNPGHVLYHLCMSQYFHSVSRSRRSGGVLLLVGVLAGVTVGGGVGVIAASSTKTVTVCADKKTGMLRYAKNGKCAKTETKVLLNQTGADGVAGVTGAKGETGTAGANGTNGTNGANTNSQVKYLCGDNGISACAVGLTGPGGGIVFMTPSTPGNTSGLFYEAAPSTWSSPLGDPLSAWCDNSNDLLGVASTVAGTGAMDGAAKTTVMLGVCTSGAANLADDYTVTINGVVYGDWFLPSKGELNQLDVHRELVGVHYPGGAYWSSSEYDGTLAWYQFLGMGQSKVGKVYGRYVRPVRTF
;
A
#
# COMPACT_ATOMS: atom_id res chain seq x y z
N MET A 1 -10.38 -63.60 20.23
CA MET A 1 -9.26 -63.55 19.27
C MET A 1 -8.54 -62.23 19.46
N ASN A 2 -7.36 -62.27 20.04
CA ASN A 2 -6.27 -61.28 19.99
C ASN A 2 -5.07 -62.04 19.36
N PRO A 3 -3.93 -61.45 18.92
CA PRO A 3 -3.51 -60.04 18.98
C PRO A 3 -2.73 -59.55 17.72
N GLY A 4 -2.23 -58.31 17.75
CA GLY A 4 -1.19 -57.80 16.83
C GLY A 4 -1.13 -56.26 16.79
N HIS A 5 -0.65 -55.58 17.84
CA HIS A 5 0.74 -55.09 18.02
C HIS A 5 1.41 -54.52 16.76
N VAL A 6 1.51 -53.19 16.67
CA VAL A 6 2.74 -52.52 16.19
C VAL A 6 2.98 -51.24 17.02
N LEU A 7 4.11 -51.26 17.73
CA LEU A 7 4.74 -50.21 18.52
C LEU A 7 6.02 -49.85 17.77
N TYR A 8 6.26 -48.60 17.37
CA TYR A 8 7.60 -48.07 17.05
C TYR A 8 7.57 -46.55 17.29
N HIS A 9 8.09 -46.06 18.41
CA HIS A 9 9.49 -45.75 18.72
C HIS A 9 9.81 -44.26 18.54
N LEU A 10 10.08 -43.63 19.69
CA LEU A 10 10.78 -42.35 19.85
C LEU A 10 12.07 -42.31 19.01
N CYS A 11 12.37 -41.14 18.43
CA CYS A 11 13.74 -40.76 18.10
C CYS A 11 14.03 -39.34 18.58
N MET A 12 14.93 -39.27 19.54
CA MET A 12 15.62 -38.11 20.10
C MET A 12 16.90 -37.87 19.27
N SER A 13 17.21 -36.63 18.88
CA SER A 13 18.60 -36.13 18.71
C SER A 13 18.55 -34.65 18.33
N GLN A 14 18.69 -33.70 19.27
CA GLN A 14 19.92 -33.17 19.85
C GLN A 14 20.77 -32.29 18.92
N TYR A 15 21.04 -31.09 19.46
CA TYR A 15 22.33 -30.38 19.45
C TYR A 15 22.89 -29.85 18.14
N PHE A 16 23.03 -28.52 18.07
CA PHE A 16 24.36 -27.90 17.99
C PHE A 16 24.33 -26.51 18.64
N HIS A 17 24.78 -26.46 19.91
CA HIS A 17 25.46 -25.27 20.43
C HIS A 17 26.88 -25.25 19.86
N SER A 18 27.31 -24.12 19.32
CA SER A 18 28.71 -23.84 19.06
C SER A 18 29.15 -22.66 19.93
N VAL A 19 29.64 -22.99 21.12
CA VAL A 19 30.54 -22.16 21.91
C VAL A 19 31.95 -22.66 21.65
N SER A 20 32.87 -21.76 21.24
CA SER A 20 34.33 -21.84 21.42
C SER A 20 35.00 -20.88 20.43
N ARG A 21 36.01 -20.07 20.73
CA ARG A 21 36.76 -19.74 21.94
C ARG A 21 37.54 -18.45 21.62
N SER A 22 37.73 -17.66 22.67
CA SER A 22 38.84 -16.74 22.91
C SER A 22 40.14 -17.00 22.11
N ARG A 23 40.70 -15.95 21.51
CA ARG A 23 42.15 -15.76 21.46
C ARG A 23 42.52 -14.27 21.51
N ARG A 24 43.12 -13.86 22.63
CA ARG A 24 43.84 -12.60 22.79
C ARG A 24 45.15 -12.62 22.00
N SER A 25 45.46 -11.51 21.34
CA SER A 25 46.80 -10.98 21.02
C SER A 25 46.55 -9.55 20.53
N GLY A 26 47.13 -8.48 21.06
CA GLY A 26 48.42 -8.33 21.69
C GLY A 26 49.24 -7.40 20.80
N GLY A 27 49.37 -6.13 21.22
CA GLY A 27 50.29 -5.15 20.61
C GLY A 27 49.72 -4.39 19.41
N VAL A 28 50.02 -3.12 19.18
CA VAL A 28 51.01 -2.20 19.76
C VAL A 28 50.48 -0.79 19.49
N LEU A 29 50.34 0.02 20.54
CA LEU A 29 50.36 1.48 20.43
C LEU A 29 51.78 1.89 20.01
N LEU A 30 51.91 2.55 18.86
CA LEU A 30 53.08 3.36 18.56
C LEU A 30 52.64 4.82 18.40
N LEU A 31 52.86 5.56 19.48
CA LEU A 31 53.01 7.02 19.49
C LEU A 31 54.47 7.34 19.21
N VAL A 32 54.79 7.95 18.05
CA VAL A 32 55.88 8.91 17.83
C VAL A 32 55.51 9.69 16.54
N GLY A 33 55.58 11.01 16.42
CA GLY A 33 56.16 12.00 17.30
C GLY A 33 55.58 13.40 17.07
N VAL A 34 55.66 14.18 18.13
CA VAL A 34 55.52 15.63 18.16
C VAL A 34 56.72 16.25 17.43
N LEU A 35 56.50 17.27 16.58
CA LEU A 35 57.23 18.54 16.64
C LEU A 35 56.66 19.61 15.68
N ALA A 36 56.20 20.68 16.32
CA ALA A 36 56.33 22.10 15.98
C ALA A 36 55.84 22.63 14.61
N GLY A 37 54.73 23.37 14.67
CA GLY A 37 54.39 24.44 13.73
C GLY A 37 53.43 25.42 14.40
N VAL A 38 53.96 26.52 14.94
CA VAL A 38 53.16 27.66 15.39
C VAL A 38 52.68 28.40 14.14
N THR A 39 51.37 28.45 13.91
CA THR A 39 50.74 29.49 13.09
C THR A 39 49.45 29.94 13.77
N VAL A 40 49.40 31.23 14.05
CA VAL A 40 48.28 31.94 14.66
C VAL A 40 47.10 31.99 13.68
N GLY A 41 45.92 31.53 14.13
CA GLY A 41 44.63 31.82 13.48
C GLY A 41 43.88 30.62 12.89
N GLY A 42 42.79 30.22 13.54
CA GLY A 42 41.60 29.66 12.90
C GLY A 42 41.63 28.22 12.37
N GLY A 43 41.03 27.29 13.13
CA GLY A 43 40.43 26.07 12.58
C GLY A 43 41.25 24.79 12.77
N VAL A 44 40.82 23.93 13.70
CA VAL A 44 41.24 22.54 13.75
C VAL A 44 40.59 21.81 12.57
N GLY A 45 41.30 21.70 11.45
CA GLY A 45 40.91 20.85 10.34
C GLY A 45 41.07 19.38 10.75
N VAL A 46 39.97 18.70 11.03
CA VAL A 46 39.94 17.23 11.02
C VAL A 46 40.27 16.79 9.60
N ILE A 47 41.43 16.16 9.40
CA ILE A 47 41.73 15.43 8.17
C ILE A 47 40.84 14.19 8.18
N ALA A 48 39.61 14.31 7.68
CA ALA A 48 38.82 13.15 7.32
C ALA A 48 39.50 12.50 6.11
N ALA A 49 40.21 11.40 6.34
CA ALA A 49 40.64 10.50 5.28
C ALA A 49 39.38 9.88 4.64
N SER A 50 38.78 10.60 3.70
CA SER A 50 37.67 10.08 2.90
C SER A 50 38.24 9.12 1.86
N SER A 51 38.03 7.82 2.08
CA SER A 51 38.32 6.81 1.05
C SER A 51 37.31 6.95 -0.09
N THR A 52 37.57 7.87 -1.02
CA THR A 52 36.70 8.09 -2.18
C THR A 52 36.79 6.88 -3.12
N LYS A 53 35.80 6.00 -3.04
CA LYS A 53 35.61 4.95 -4.04
C LYS A 53 35.17 5.61 -5.36
N THR A 54 36.11 5.85 -6.27
CA THR A 54 35.80 6.38 -7.60
C THR A 54 35.13 5.30 -8.45
N VAL A 55 34.05 5.67 -9.14
CA VAL A 55 33.37 4.76 -10.08
C VAL A 55 33.96 4.97 -11.47
N THR A 56 34.48 3.91 -12.10
CA THR A 56 34.97 3.97 -13.48
C THR A 56 33.86 3.62 -14.47
N VAL A 57 33.59 4.53 -15.39
CA VAL A 57 32.71 4.34 -16.55
C VAL A 57 33.55 4.43 -17.82
N CYS A 58 33.24 3.61 -18.83
CA CYS A 58 33.89 3.63 -20.13
C CYS A 58 32.88 4.09 -21.18
N ALA A 59 33.26 5.09 -21.98
CA ALA A 59 32.47 5.60 -23.09
C ALA A 59 33.04 5.10 -24.41
N ASP A 60 32.24 4.44 -25.25
CA ASP A 60 32.69 4.07 -26.60
C ASP A 60 32.97 5.31 -27.46
N LYS A 61 34.14 5.37 -28.11
CA LYS A 61 34.59 6.56 -28.85
C LYS A 61 33.80 6.84 -30.13
N LYS A 62 33.08 5.85 -30.68
CA LYS A 62 32.33 6.02 -31.94
C LYS A 62 30.85 6.27 -31.70
N THR A 63 30.27 5.59 -30.72
CA THR A 63 28.82 5.58 -30.47
C THR A 63 28.42 6.41 -29.26
N GLY A 64 29.36 6.75 -28.38
CA GLY A 64 29.08 7.47 -27.13
C GLY A 64 28.39 6.63 -26.05
N MET A 65 28.16 5.34 -26.30
CA MET A 65 27.48 4.46 -25.35
C MET A 65 28.33 4.23 -24.09
N LEU A 66 27.70 4.38 -22.93
CA LEU A 66 28.36 4.29 -21.62
C LEU A 66 28.17 2.91 -21.00
N ARG A 67 29.24 2.34 -20.44
CA ARG A 67 29.16 1.14 -19.62
C ARG A 67 30.02 1.23 -18.36
N TYR A 68 29.52 0.63 -17.28
CA TYR A 68 30.24 0.55 -16.02
C TYR A 68 31.42 -0.46 -16.13
N ALA A 69 32.59 -0.09 -15.60
CA ALA A 69 33.78 -0.93 -15.61
C ALA A 69 34.08 -1.48 -14.21
N LYS A 70 33.57 -2.68 -13.93
CA LYS A 70 33.70 -3.38 -12.64
C LYS A 70 35.16 -3.62 -12.21
N ASN A 71 36.10 -3.67 -13.15
CA ASN A 71 37.55 -3.84 -12.91
C ASN A 71 38.36 -2.54 -13.12
N GLY A 72 37.71 -1.40 -13.33
CA GLY A 72 38.37 -0.10 -13.52
C GLY A 72 39.15 0.08 -14.82
N LYS A 73 39.01 -0.84 -15.79
CA LYS A 73 39.72 -0.81 -17.08
C LYS A 73 38.77 -0.60 -18.26
N CYS A 74 39.17 0.28 -19.18
CA CYS A 74 38.47 0.52 -20.45
C CYS A 74 39.23 -0.12 -21.62
N ALA A 75 38.49 -0.50 -22.65
CA ALA A 75 39.06 -0.98 -23.91
C ALA A 75 39.75 0.18 -24.66
N LYS A 76 40.64 -0.15 -25.60
CA LYS A 76 41.37 0.88 -26.39
C LYS A 76 40.44 1.77 -27.23
N THR A 77 39.28 1.24 -27.60
CA THR A 77 38.21 1.93 -28.34
C THR A 77 37.33 2.80 -27.45
N GLU A 78 37.60 2.87 -26.15
CA GLU A 78 36.79 3.59 -25.17
C GLU A 78 37.60 4.70 -24.49
N THR A 79 36.89 5.68 -23.95
CA THR A 79 37.42 6.75 -23.11
C THR A 79 37.04 6.46 -21.65
N LYS A 80 38.04 6.48 -20.76
CA LYS A 80 37.84 6.27 -19.33
C LYS A 80 37.31 7.55 -18.68
N VAL A 81 36.14 7.45 -18.07
CA VAL A 81 35.50 8.52 -17.29
C VAL A 81 35.47 8.08 -15.84
N LEU A 82 36.16 8.83 -14.98
CA LEU A 82 36.13 8.62 -13.55
C LEU A 82 35.07 9.52 -12.95
N LEU A 83 34.05 8.93 -12.34
CA LEU A 83 33.03 9.66 -11.61
C LEU A 83 33.54 9.86 -10.17
N ASN A 84 34.05 11.06 -9.90
CA ASN A 84 34.47 11.46 -8.56
C ASN A 84 34.26 12.96 -8.24
N GLN A 85 33.31 13.63 -8.88
CA GLN A 85 33.10 15.06 -8.64
C GLN A 85 31.66 15.39 -8.27
N THR A 86 31.48 15.81 -7.02
CA THR A 86 30.50 16.85 -6.66
C THR A 86 30.82 18.07 -7.52
N GLY A 87 29.82 18.60 -8.25
CA GLY A 87 30.02 19.83 -9.03
C GLY A 87 30.44 20.99 -8.13
N ALA A 88 31.14 21.98 -8.69
CA ALA A 88 31.42 23.21 -7.96
C ALA A 88 30.09 23.90 -7.59
N ASP A 89 29.95 24.28 -6.32
CA ASP A 89 28.86 25.14 -5.87
C ASP A 89 28.85 26.43 -6.72
N GLY A 90 27.67 26.86 -7.16
CA GLY A 90 27.53 28.11 -7.89
C GLY A 90 28.05 29.29 -7.07
N VAL A 91 28.77 30.21 -7.72
CA VAL A 91 29.22 31.45 -7.06
C VAL A 91 28.04 32.16 -6.42
N ALA A 92 28.15 32.43 -5.11
CA ALA A 92 27.19 33.23 -4.38
C ALA A 92 27.06 34.61 -5.04
N GLY A 93 25.83 35.05 -5.32
CA GLY A 93 25.56 36.40 -5.80
C GLY A 93 26.06 37.44 -4.79
N VAL A 94 26.52 38.59 -5.30
CA VAL A 94 27.02 39.69 -4.47
C VAL A 94 26.01 40.06 -3.37
N THR A 95 26.49 40.12 -2.14
CA THR A 95 25.69 40.44 -0.95
C THR A 95 25.17 41.88 -1.04
N GLY A 96 23.85 42.05 -1.12
CA GLY A 96 23.19 43.35 -0.91
C GLY A 96 23.36 43.82 0.54
N ALA A 97 23.35 45.13 0.78
CA ALA A 97 23.48 45.70 2.12
C ALA A 97 22.43 45.11 3.09
N LYS A 98 22.90 44.72 4.28
CA LYS A 98 22.13 44.01 5.31
C LYS A 98 20.98 44.87 5.86
N GLY A 99 19.74 44.49 5.57
CA GLY A 99 18.59 44.83 6.40
C GLY A 99 18.49 43.87 7.59
N GLU A 100 18.06 44.35 8.75
CA GLU A 100 17.83 43.48 9.91
C GLU A 100 16.54 42.67 9.70
N THR A 101 16.63 41.34 9.76
CA THR A 101 15.47 40.43 9.68
C THR A 101 15.75 39.18 10.50
N GLY A 102 14.72 38.72 11.22
CA GLY A 102 14.78 37.83 12.38
C GLY A 102 15.32 36.41 12.13
N THR A 103 15.46 35.66 13.23
CA THR A 103 16.01 34.30 13.25
C THR A 103 15.30 33.39 12.26
N ALA A 104 16.05 32.75 11.37
CA ALA A 104 15.55 31.74 10.45
C ALA A 104 15.03 30.52 11.24
N GLY A 105 13.81 30.07 10.91
CA GLY A 105 13.28 28.79 11.38
C GLY A 105 14.11 27.62 10.87
N ALA A 106 14.13 26.52 11.63
CA ALA A 106 14.87 25.31 11.26
C ALA A 106 14.46 24.81 9.86
N ASN A 107 15.45 24.45 9.03
CA ASN A 107 15.19 23.80 7.74
C ASN A 107 14.40 22.50 7.97
N GLY A 108 13.29 22.34 7.25
CA GLY A 108 12.59 21.07 7.14
C GLY A 108 13.51 19.99 6.55
N THR A 109 13.32 18.76 6.98
CA THR A 109 14.03 17.59 6.45
C THR A 109 13.71 17.42 4.96
N ASN A 110 14.73 17.34 4.11
CA ASN A 110 14.53 16.97 2.70
C ASN A 110 13.91 15.56 2.65
N GLY A 111 12.70 15.47 2.10
CA GLY A 111 12.01 14.20 1.88
C GLY A 111 12.85 13.28 1.00
N THR A 112 12.93 12.02 1.39
CA THR A 112 13.49 10.96 0.56
C THR A 112 12.69 10.85 -0.74
N ASN A 113 13.27 11.28 -1.86
CA ASN A 113 12.87 10.80 -3.18
C ASN A 113 13.26 9.32 -3.28
N GLY A 114 12.42 8.46 -2.72
CA GLY A 114 12.44 7.03 -2.98
C GLY A 114 11.99 6.82 -4.42
N ALA A 115 12.80 6.11 -5.20
CA ALA A 115 12.38 5.57 -6.47
C ALA A 115 11.29 4.53 -6.19
N ASN A 116 10.03 4.92 -6.33
CA ASN A 116 8.91 4.01 -6.18
C ASN A 116 8.93 3.06 -7.37
N THR A 117 9.53 1.89 -7.20
CA THR A 117 9.32 0.79 -8.14
C THR A 117 7.82 0.45 -8.13
N ASN A 118 7.23 0.21 -9.30
CA ASN A 118 5.80 0.00 -9.53
C ASN A 118 5.12 -1.05 -8.61
N SER A 119 5.87 -1.85 -7.85
CA SER A 119 5.34 -2.88 -6.94
C SER A 119 5.13 -2.40 -5.50
N GLN A 120 5.70 -1.28 -5.06
CA GLN A 120 5.51 -0.73 -3.69
C GLN A 120 4.46 0.39 -3.61
N VAL A 121 4.05 0.96 -4.75
CA VAL A 121 2.99 1.99 -4.83
C VAL A 121 1.61 1.41 -4.49
N LYS A 122 1.45 0.09 -4.58
CA LYS A 122 0.16 -0.59 -4.40
C LYS A 122 -0.43 -0.47 -2.99
N TYR A 123 0.39 -0.19 -1.97
CA TYR A 123 -0.08 -0.11 -0.56
C TYR A 123 0.11 1.28 0.07
N LEU A 124 0.13 2.32 -0.76
CA LEU A 124 0.19 3.70 -0.28
C LEU A 124 -1.23 4.30 -0.23
N CYS A 125 -1.53 4.91 0.91
CA CYS A 125 -2.80 5.52 1.27
C CYS A 125 -2.54 6.91 1.91
N GLY A 126 -3.64 7.57 2.27
CA GLY A 126 -3.68 8.92 2.81
C GLY A 126 -3.66 9.98 1.71
N ASP A 127 -3.95 11.23 2.08
CA ASP A 127 -4.18 12.33 1.14
C ASP A 127 -2.96 12.63 0.23
N ASN A 128 -1.75 12.35 0.72
CA ASN A 128 -0.51 12.49 -0.04
C ASN A 128 -0.04 11.20 -0.72
N GLY A 129 -0.73 10.08 -0.52
CA GLY A 129 -0.38 8.79 -1.13
C GLY A 129 1.02 8.27 -0.77
N ILE A 130 1.47 8.50 0.46
CA ILE A 130 2.80 8.10 0.95
C ILE A 130 2.76 7.26 2.23
N SER A 131 1.59 7.11 2.85
CA SER A 131 1.44 6.36 4.10
C SER A 131 1.14 4.89 3.80
N ALA A 132 1.64 3.98 4.63
CA ALA A 132 1.19 2.59 4.55
C ALA A 132 -0.33 2.51 4.78
N CYS A 133 -1.03 1.73 3.96
CA CYS A 133 -2.47 1.57 4.08
C CYS A 133 -2.91 0.98 5.43
N ALA A 134 -3.94 1.60 6.00
CA ALA A 134 -4.57 1.22 7.25
C ALA A 134 -6.05 1.60 7.20
N VAL A 135 -6.86 0.95 8.03
CA VAL A 135 -8.28 1.28 8.16
C VAL A 135 -8.46 2.76 8.51
N GLY A 136 -9.40 3.42 7.84
CA GLY A 136 -9.71 4.83 8.01
C GLY A 136 -8.91 5.79 7.12
N LEU A 137 -7.85 5.32 6.45
CA LEU A 137 -7.11 6.15 5.50
C LEU A 137 -7.78 6.17 4.14
N THR A 138 -7.58 7.27 3.41
CA THR A 138 -7.95 7.41 2.00
C THR A 138 -7.15 6.42 1.16
N GLY A 139 -7.80 5.49 0.47
CA GLY A 139 -7.18 4.56 -0.45
C GLY A 139 -6.86 5.19 -1.81
N PRO A 140 -6.19 4.44 -2.71
CA PRO A 140 -5.75 4.95 -4.00
C PRO A 140 -6.91 5.37 -4.91
N GLY A 141 -8.09 4.75 -4.78
CA GLY A 141 -9.32 5.15 -5.46
C GLY A 141 -10.04 6.34 -4.83
N GLY A 142 -9.45 6.96 -3.79
CA GLY A 142 -10.05 8.07 -3.04
C GLY A 142 -11.10 7.64 -2.02
N GLY A 143 -11.36 6.32 -1.89
CA GLY A 143 -12.28 5.77 -0.91
C GLY A 143 -11.67 5.67 0.49
N ILE A 144 -12.43 5.19 1.47
CA ILE A 144 -11.92 4.93 2.82
C ILE A 144 -11.63 3.44 2.98
N VAL A 145 -10.40 3.12 3.37
CA VAL A 145 -9.99 1.74 3.66
C VAL A 145 -10.77 1.22 4.87
N PHE A 146 -11.45 0.09 4.72
CA PHE A 146 -12.23 -0.53 5.79
C PHE A 146 -11.82 -1.99 6.07
N MET A 147 -11.02 -2.62 5.20
CA MET A 147 -10.40 -3.91 5.47
C MET A 147 -8.93 -3.92 5.08
N THR A 148 -8.14 -4.71 5.80
CA THR A 148 -6.73 -4.97 5.50
C THR A 148 -6.55 -6.46 5.17
N PRO A 149 -5.40 -6.86 4.63
CA PRO A 149 -5.07 -8.27 4.40
C PRO A 149 -5.17 -9.15 5.66
N SER A 150 -5.06 -8.56 6.86
CA SER A 150 -5.14 -9.26 8.14
C SER A 150 -6.55 -9.27 8.75
N THR A 151 -7.55 -8.65 8.12
CA THR A 151 -8.93 -8.67 8.63
C THR A 151 -9.45 -10.12 8.68
N PRO A 152 -9.99 -10.59 9.82
CA PRO A 152 -10.53 -11.95 9.92
C PRO A 152 -11.61 -12.22 8.88
N GLY A 153 -11.47 -13.33 8.14
CA GLY A 153 -12.37 -13.70 7.04
C GLY A 153 -12.01 -13.11 5.68
N ASN A 154 -11.08 -12.15 5.62
CA ASN A 154 -10.53 -11.66 4.35
C ASN A 154 -9.55 -12.70 3.77
N THR A 155 -9.99 -13.47 2.78
CA THR A 155 -9.17 -14.49 2.13
C THR A 155 -8.47 -14.00 0.87
N SER A 156 -8.73 -12.77 0.40
CA SER A 156 -8.08 -12.23 -0.79
C SER A 156 -6.64 -11.77 -0.51
N GLY A 157 -6.33 -11.46 0.75
CA GLY A 157 -5.04 -10.88 1.14
C GLY A 157 -4.84 -9.46 0.61
N LEU A 158 -5.93 -8.77 0.24
CA LEU A 158 -5.93 -7.41 -0.30
C LEU A 158 -6.50 -6.41 0.71
N PHE A 159 -6.24 -5.13 0.48
CA PHE A 159 -6.96 -4.04 1.13
C PHE A 159 -8.31 -3.83 0.44
N TYR A 160 -9.28 -3.32 1.19
CA TYR A 160 -10.58 -2.92 0.64
C TYR A 160 -10.85 -1.47 1.00
N GLU A 161 -11.26 -0.68 0.02
CA GLU A 161 -11.77 0.67 0.24
C GLU A 161 -13.24 0.76 -0.21
N ALA A 162 -14.01 1.55 0.52
CA ALA A 162 -15.37 1.93 0.16
C ALA A 162 -15.33 3.29 -0.51
N ALA A 163 -16.09 3.46 -1.59
CA ALA A 163 -16.17 4.72 -2.31
C ALA A 163 -16.49 5.89 -1.37
N PRO A 164 -16.07 7.13 -1.68
CA PRO A 164 -16.41 8.30 -0.86
C PRO A 164 -17.92 8.40 -0.60
N SER A 165 -18.32 9.00 0.52
CA SER A 165 -19.75 9.22 0.80
C SER A 165 -20.48 10.06 -0.24
N THR A 166 -19.71 10.80 -1.04
CA THR A 166 -20.17 11.67 -2.11
C THR A 166 -19.99 11.06 -3.50
N TRP A 167 -19.70 9.76 -3.61
CA TRP A 167 -19.36 9.10 -4.89
C TRP A 167 -20.41 9.30 -5.99
N SER A 168 -21.70 9.35 -5.60
CA SER A 168 -22.82 9.56 -6.52
C SER A 168 -23.35 10.99 -6.49
N SER A 169 -23.48 11.58 -5.30
CA SER A 169 -23.94 12.97 -5.14
C SER A 169 -23.49 13.56 -3.80
N PRO A 170 -23.49 14.90 -3.64
CA PRO A 170 -23.27 15.54 -2.34
C PRO A 170 -24.29 15.15 -1.25
N LEU A 171 -25.45 14.61 -1.63
CA LEU A 171 -26.52 14.20 -0.71
C LEU A 171 -26.31 12.79 -0.14
N GLY A 172 -25.32 12.05 -0.64
CA GLY A 172 -24.97 10.71 -0.18
C GLY A 172 -25.19 9.62 -1.22
N ASP A 173 -25.26 8.39 -0.71
CA ASP A 173 -25.46 7.19 -1.50
C ASP A 173 -26.84 7.16 -2.19
N PRO A 174 -26.94 6.67 -3.43
CA PRO A 174 -28.20 6.54 -4.14
C PRO A 174 -28.97 5.29 -3.67
N LEU A 175 -30.30 5.36 -3.76
CA LEU A 175 -31.18 4.20 -3.59
C LEU A 175 -31.35 3.47 -4.92
N SER A 176 -31.32 2.13 -4.86
CA SER A 176 -31.59 1.28 -6.03
C SER A 176 -32.34 0.01 -5.65
N ALA A 177 -33.10 -0.53 -6.60
CA ALA A 177 -33.47 -1.95 -6.56
C ALA A 177 -32.19 -2.81 -6.62
N TRP A 178 -32.28 -4.06 -6.15
CA TRP A 178 -31.14 -4.96 -6.13
C TRP A 178 -30.71 -5.36 -7.56
N CYS A 179 -31.69 -5.73 -8.38
CA CYS A 179 -31.59 -6.14 -9.77
C CYS A 179 -32.98 -5.93 -10.42
N ASP A 180 -33.02 -5.57 -11.70
CA ASP A 180 -34.25 -5.57 -12.49
C ASP A 180 -34.84 -6.98 -12.71
N ASN A 181 -34.00 -8.01 -12.71
CA ASN A 181 -34.45 -9.39 -12.51
C ASN A 181 -34.69 -9.68 -11.01
N SER A 182 -35.95 -9.53 -10.60
CA SER A 182 -36.34 -9.67 -9.20
C SER A 182 -36.98 -11.01 -8.82
N ASN A 183 -37.00 -11.99 -9.74
CA ASN A 183 -37.73 -13.26 -9.54
C ASN A 183 -36.86 -14.50 -9.73
N ASP A 184 -35.76 -14.39 -10.47
CA ASP A 184 -34.88 -15.53 -10.73
C ASP A 184 -33.77 -15.63 -9.68
N LEU A 185 -33.35 -16.86 -9.41
CA LEU A 185 -32.16 -17.14 -8.62
C LEU A 185 -30.93 -16.96 -9.51
N LEU A 186 -30.08 -15.98 -9.19
CA LEU A 186 -28.90 -15.63 -10.00
C LEU A 186 -27.69 -16.52 -9.71
N GLY A 187 -27.73 -17.28 -8.61
CA GLY A 187 -26.62 -18.15 -8.22
C GLY A 187 -25.53 -17.42 -7.41
N VAL A 188 -25.87 -16.27 -6.82
CA VAL A 188 -25.00 -15.49 -5.91
C VAL A 188 -25.43 -15.65 -4.45
N ALA A 189 -26.03 -16.80 -4.15
CA ALA A 189 -26.66 -17.08 -2.87
C ALA A 189 -25.64 -17.10 -1.71
N SER A 190 -26.03 -16.52 -0.58
CA SER A 190 -25.31 -16.64 0.70
C SER A 190 -26.27 -17.13 1.77
N THR A 191 -26.51 -18.44 1.78
CA THR A 191 -27.39 -19.11 2.77
C THR A 191 -26.69 -19.39 4.10
N VAL A 192 -25.37 -19.21 4.16
CA VAL A 192 -24.56 -19.46 5.36
C VAL A 192 -24.96 -18.52 6.50
N ALA A 193 -25.16 -19.10 7.69
CA ALA A 193 -25.38 -18.33 8.93
C ALA A 193 -24.16 -17.45 9.26
N GLY A 194 -24.39 -16.31 9.89
CA GLY A 194 -23.34 -15.32 10.15
C GLY A 194 -23.13 -14.36 8.97
N THR A 195 -21.92 -13.85 8.82
CA THR A 195 -21.58 -12.75 7.90
C THR A 195 -21.50 -13.19 6.44
N GLY A 196 -21.29 -14.48 6.16
CA GLY A 196 -21.11 -14.99 4.80
C GLY A 196 -19.71 -14.75 4.24
N ALA A 197 -19.45 -15.24 3.02
CA ALA A 197 -18.18 -15.11 2.32
C ALA A 197 -17.92 -13.66 1.85
N MET A 198 -16.64 -13.29 1.74
CA MET A 198 -16.15 -12.00 1.23
C MET A 198 -15.76 -12.15 -0.25
N ASP A 199 -16.77 -12.24 -1.10
CA ASP A 199 -16.71 -12.62 -2.52
C ASP A 199 -17.49 -11.64 -3.42
N GLY A 200 -17.59 -10.36 -3.03
CA GLY A 200 -18.49 -9.39 -3.67
C GLY A 200 -18.15 -9.10 -5.12
N ALA A 201 -16.87 -9.09 -5.48
CA ALA A 201 -16.43 -8.89 -6.86
C ALA A 201 -16.94 -10.02 -7.79
N ALA A 202 -16.82 -11.27 -7.34
CA ALA A 202 -17.29 -12.43 -8.11
C ALA A 202 -18.82 -12.43 -8.25
N LYS A 203 -19.54 -12.11 -7.17
CA LYS A 203 -21.00 -12.01 -7.19
C LYS A 203 -21.50 -10.87 -8.07
N THR A 204 -20.84 -9.70 -7.99
CA THR A 204 -21.16 -8.55 -8.85
C THR A 204 -20.96 -8.92 -10.31
N THR A 205 -19.88 -9.64 -10.66
CA THR A 205 -19.66 -10.14 -12.03
C THR A 205 -20.82 -11.00 -12.54
N VAL A 206 -21.33 -11.91 -11.70
CA VAL A 206 -22.51 -12.72 -12.05
C VAL A 206 -23.76 -11.86 -12.21
N MET A 207 -23.99 -10.91 -11.29
CA MET A 207 -25.12 -9.98 -11.37
C MET A 207 -25.08 -9.17 -12.66
N LEU A 208 -23.93 -8.63 -13.07
CA LEU A 208 -23.79 -7.86 -14.31
C LEU A 208 -24.05 -8.69 -15.58
N GLY A 209 -23.93 -10.01 -15.50
CA GLY A 209 -24.30 -10.92 -16.60
C GLY A 209 -25.81 -11.12 -16.77
N VAL A 210 -26.63 -10.69 -15.80
CA VAL A 210 -28.08 -10.91 -15.80
C VAL A 210 -28.86 -9.60 -15.64
N CYS A 211 -28.45 -8.75 -14.70
CA CYS A 211 -29.10 -7.50 -14.37
C CYS A 211 -28.70 -6.41 -15.37
N THR A 212 -29.68 -5.79 -16.04
CA THR A 212 -29.40 -4.63 -16.92
C THR A 212 -29.45 -3.31 -16.17
N SER A 213 -30.03 -3.32 -14.96
CA SER A 213 -29.99 -2.22 -13.99
C SER A 213 -30.10 -2.76 -12.56
N GLY A 214 -29.63 -1.98 -11.60
CA GLY A 214 -29.69 -2.34 -10.18
C GLY A 214 -28.44 -1.94 -9.42
N ALA A 215 -28.32 -2.48 -8.21
CA ALA A 215 -27.27 -2.11 -7.26
C ALA A 215 -25.86 -2.50 -7.75
N ALA A 216 -25.74 -3.64 -8.43
CA ALA A 216 -24.47 -4.08 -9.03
C ALA A 216 -24.05 -3.16 -10.17
N ASN A 217 -24.98 -2.80 -11.07
CA ASN A 217 -24.71 -1.90 -12.20
C ASN A 217 -24.27 -0.52 -11.70
N LEU A 218 -24.95 0.05 -10.69
CA LEU A 218 -24.53 1.33 -10.10
C LEU A 218 -23.14 1.28 -9.47
N ALA A 219 -22.76 0.14 -8.89
CA ALA A 219 -21.43 -0.02 -8.30
C ALA A 219 -20.34 -0.15 -9.36
N ASP A 220 -20.61 -0.89 -10.45
CA ASP A 220 -19.71 -1.11 -11.58
C ASP A 220 -19.54 0.16 -12.45
N ASP A 221 -20.62 0.93 -12.64
CA ASP A 221 -20.61 2.20 -13.40
C ASP A 221 -19.78 3.29 -12.70
N TYR A 222 -19.52 3.15 -11.39
CA TYR A 222 -18.72 4.12 -10.67
C TYR A 222 -17.27 4.06 -11.16
N THR A 223 -16.81 5.18 -11.72
CA THR A 223 -15.43 5.35 -12.15
C THR A 223 -14.90 6.69 -11.63
N VAL A 224 -13.62 6.69 -11.23
CA VAL A 224 -12.96 7.89 -10.74
C VAL A 224 -11.53 7.96 -11.23
N THR A 225 -11.07 9.16 -11.57
CA THR A 225 -9.67 9.40 -11.94
C THR A 225 -8.96 10.17 -10.84
N ILE A 226 -7.98 9.56 -10.19
CA ILE A 226 -7.14 10.18 -9.16
C ILE A 226 -5.70 10.14 -9.63
N ASN A 227 -5.03 11.31 -9.66
CA ASN A 227 -3.63 11.44 -10.11
C ASN A 227 -3.35 10.82 -11.50
N GLY A 228 -4.32 10.89 -12.42
CA GLY A 228 -4.20 10.34 -13.78
C GLY A 228 -4.41 8.82 -13.88
N VAL A 229 -4.72 8.14 -12.78
CA VAL A 229 -5.09 6.72 -12.76
C VAL A 229 -6.60 6.58 -12.70
N VAL A 230 -7.17 5.80 -13.62
CA VAL A 230 -8.60 5.49 -13.65
C VAL A 230 -8.87 4.25 -12.80
N TYR A 231 -9.80 4.37 -11.85
CA TYR A 231 -10.30 3.29 -11.01
C TYR A 231 -11.74 2.99 -11.40
N GLY A 232 -11.96 1.84 -12.02
CA GLY A 232 -13.27 1.35 -12.50
C GLY A 232 -13.51 -0.11 -12.15
N ASP A 233 -12.75 -0.65 -11.20
CA ASP A 233 -12.84 -2.01 -10.65
C ASP A 233 -13.70 -2.05 -9.38
N TRP A 234 -14.72 -1.18 -9.31
CA TRP A 234 -15.63 -1.09 -8.20
C TRP A 234 -16.74 -2.14 -8.31
N PHE A 235 -17.20 -2.66 -7.18
CA PHE A 235 -18.22 -3.70 -7.13
C PHE A 235 -19.15 -3.54 -5.93
N LEU A 236 -20.30 -4.21 -5.97
CA LEU A 236 -21.24 -4.24 -4.86
C LEU A 236 -20.74 -5.24 -3.79
N PRO A 237 -20.50 -4.80 -2.54
CA PRO A 237 -19.92 -5.66 -1.52
C PRO A 237 -20.82 -6.87 -1.24
N SER A 238 -20.23 -8.02 -0.97
CA SER A 238 -20.97 -9.18 -0.46
C SER A 238 -21.49 -8.88 0.95
N LYS A 239 -22.40 -9.74 1.43
CA LYS A 239 -22.85 -9.69 2.82
C LYS A 239 -21.69 -9.73 3.83
N GLY A 240 -20.61 -10.45 3.53
CA GLY A 240 -19.43 -10.55 4.41
C GLY A 240 -18.62 -9.26 4.44
N GLU A 241 -18.40 -8.66 3.27
CA GLU A 241 -17.68 -7.40 3.12
C GLU A 241 -18.48 -6.22 3.70
N LEU A 242 -19.79 -6.18 3.44
CA LEU A 242 -20.68 -5.16 3.99
C LEU A 242 -20.72 -5.21 5.53
N ASN A 243 -20.58 -6.40 6.11
CA ASN A 243 -20.46 -6.52 7.56
C ASN A 243 -19.16 -5.91 8.10
N GLN A 244 -18.04 -6.04 7.39
CA GLN A 244 -16.79 -5.38 7.78
C GLN A 244 -16.90 -3.86 7.61
N LEU A 245 -17.59 -3.39 6.57
CA LEU A 245 -17.87 -1.97 6.38
C LEU A 245 -18.68 -1.42 7.57
N ASP A 246 -19.68 -2.15 8.06
CA ASP A 246 -20.49 -1.75 9.21
C ASP A 246 -19.70 -1.59 10.52
N VAL A 247 -18.66 -2.42 10.72
CA VAL A 247 -17.72 -2.27 11.85
C VAL A 247 -17.02 -0.91 11.81
N HIS A 248 -16.77 -0.38 10.62
CA HIS A 248 -16.05 0.88 10.39
C HIS A 248 -16.95 2.00 9.83
N ARG A 249 -18.28 1.87 9.99
CA ARG A 249 -19.30 2.76 9.39
C ARG A 249 -19.09 4.25 9.68
N GLU A 250 -18.55 4.59 10.86
CA GLU A 250 -18.29 5.96 11.28
C GLU A 250 -17.15 6.60 10.49
N LEU A 251 -16.17 5.80 10.05
CA LEU A 251 -15.04 6.25 9.23
C LEU A 251 -15.43 6.38 7.76
N VAL A 252 -16.27 5.47 7.26
CA VAL A 252 -16.66 5.39 5.84
C VAL A 252 -17.66 6.48 5.43
N GLY A 253 -18.32 7.13 6.39
CA GLY A 253 -19.26 8.22 6.11
C GLY A 253 -20.51 7.73 5.38
N VAL A 254 -21.15 6.69 5.90
CA VAL A 254 -22.42 6.17 5.37
C VAL A 254 -23.62 7.02 5.79
N HIS A 255 -24.69 7.00 5.00
CA HIS A 255 -25.95 7.68 5.29
C HIS A 255 -26.50 7.31 6.67
N TYR A 256 -26.75 8.34 7.50
CA TYR A 256 -27.15 8.22 8.91
C TYR A 256 -28.45 8.99 9.19
N PRO A 257 -29.32 8.50 10.10
CA PRO A 257 -29.23 7.22 10.82
C PRO A 257 -29.76 6.02 10.05
N GLY A 258 -29.09 4.87 10.20
CA GLY A 258 -29.67 3.56 9.91
C GLY A 258 -29.89 3.24 8.43
N GLY A 259 -29.10 3.82 7.52
CA GLY A 259 -29.17 3.49 6.09
C GLY A 259 -29.07 1.97 5.88
N ALA A 260 -30.03 1.44 5.12
CA ALA A 260 -30.07 0.04 4.75
C ALA A 260 -29.35 -0.14 3.41
N TYR A 261 -28.24 -0.88 3.38
CA TYR A 261 -27.37 -1.00 2.21
C TYR A 261 -27.51 -2.37 1.55
N TRP A 262 -27.59 -2.38 0.22
CA TRP A 262 -27.54 -3.62 -0.53
C TRP A 262 -26.19 -4.31 -0.41
N SER A 263 -26.22 -5.64 -0.36
CA SER A 263 -25.08 -6.48 -0.65
C SER A 263 -25.31 -7.24 -1.95
N SER A 264 -24.26 -7.74 -2.60
CA SER A 264 -24.36 -8.65 -3.77
C SER A 264 -24.77 -10.08 -3.42
N SER A 265 -25.03 -10.37 -2.14
CA SER A 265 -25.46 -11.69 -1.70
C SER A 265 -26.98 -11.88 -1.85
N GLU A 266 -27.36 -12.91 -2.59
CA GLU A 266 -28.76 -13.34 -2.76
C GLU A 266 -29.22 -14.23 -1.60
N TYR A 267 -30.52 -14.20 -1.28
CA TYR A 267 -31.13 -15.16 -0.35
C TYR A 267 -31.91 -16.24 -1.11
N ASP A 268 -32.80 -15.82 -2.00
CA ASP A 268 -33.54 -16.66 -2.94
C ASP A 268 -33.87 -15.86 -4.22
N GLY A 269 -34.69 -16.44 -5.13
CA GLY A 269 -35.03 -15.79 -6.39
C GLY A 269 -35.72 -14.42 -6.24
N THR A 270 -36.37 -14.17 -5.10
CA THR A 270 -37.14 -12.94 -4.83
C THR A 270 -36.52 -12.02 -3.78
N LEU A 271 -35.67 -12.55 -2.90
CA LEU A 271 -35.09 -11.83 -1.75
C LEU A 271 -33.57 -11.71 -1.86
N ALA A 272 -33.03 -10.57 -1.45
CA ALA A 272 -31.59 -10.33 -1.34
C ALA A 272 -31.21 -9.84 0.06
N TRP A 273 -29.93 -10.01 0.41
CA TRP A 273 -29.38 -9.56 1.68
C TRP A 273 -29.00 -8.08 1.65
N TYR A 274 -29.39 -7.38 2.70
CA TYR A 274 -28.99 -6.02 2.98
C TYR A 274 -28.53 -5.88 4.44
N GLN A 275 -27.87 -4.78 4.76
CA GLN A 275 -27.45 -4.46 6.13
C GLN A 275 -27.99 -3.12 6.57
N PHE A 276 -28.70 -3.11 7.70
CA PHE A 276 -28.92 -1.88 8.46
C PHE A 276 -27.66 -1.60 9.26
N LEU A 277 -26.95 -0.53 8.90
CA LEU A 277 -25.70 -0.22 9.58
C LEU A 277 -25.96 0.11 11.07
N GLY A 278 -25.25 -0.57 11.95
CA GLY A 278 -25.43 -0.53 13.41
C GLY A 278 -26.57 -1.41 13.96
N MET A 279 -27.37 -2.08 13.12
CA MET A 279 -28.48 -2.94 13.57
C MET A 279 -28.40 -4.38 13.04
N GLY A 280 -27.60 -4.62 11.99
CA GLY A 280 -27.33 -5.95 11.46
C GLY A 280 -28.04 -6.27 10.16
N GLN A 281 -27.97 -7.54 9.78
CA GLN A 281 -28.30 -8.01 8.44
C GLN A 281 -29.69 -8.62 8.35
N SER A 282 -30.38 -8.35 7.26
CA SER A 282 -31.71 -8.90 6.97
C SER A 282 -31.89 -9.11 5.48
N LYS A 283 -33.03 -9.69 5.09
CA LYS A 283 -33.38 -9.92 3.69
C LYS A 283 -34.71 -9.26 3.36
N VAL A 284 -34.84 -8.78 2.13
CA VAL A 284 -36.05 -8.11 1.64
C VAL A 284 -36.15 -8.30 0.13
N GLY A 285 -37.34 -8.04 -0.42
CA GLY A 285 -37.60 -8.14 -1.86
C GLY A 285 -36.60 -7.34 -2.69
N LYS A 286 -36.09 -7.97 -3.76
CA LYS A 286 -35.12 -7.36 -4.71
C LYS A 286 -35.64 -6.06 -5.33
N VAL A 287 -36.96 -5.88 -5.39
CA VAL A 287 -37.63 -4.69 -5.93
C VAL A 287 -37.50 -3.43 -5.06
N TYR A 288 -37.16 -3.58 -3.77
CA TYR A 288 -37.14 -2.43 -2.87
C TYR A 288 -35.84 -1.63 -2.97
N GLY A 289 -35.94 -0.31 -2.84
CA GLY A 289 -34.78 0.58 -2.78
C GLY A 289 -33.93 0.35 -1.52
N ARG A 290 -32.63 0.14 -1.68
CA ARG A 290 -31.63 0.23 -0.61
C ARG A 290 -30.42 1.01 -1.11
N TYR A 291 -29.63 1.54 -0.19
CA TYR A 291 -28.46 2.34 -0.51
C TYR A 291 -27.37 1.48 -1.15
N VAL A 292 -26.63 2.07 -2.07
CA VAL A 292 -25.51 1.42 -2.77
C VAL A 292 -24.23 2.13 -2.39
N ARG A 293 -23.25 1.37 -1.89
CA ARG A 293 -21.89 1.85 -1.65
C ARG A 293 -20.92 0.93 -2.41
N PRO A 294 -20.32 1.41 -3.51
CA PRO A 294 -19.29 0.64 -4.22
C PRO A 294 -18.08 0.42 -3.33
N VAL A 295 -17.45 -0.75 -3.45
CA VAL A 295 -16.17 -1.08 -2.82
C VAL A 295 -15.20 -1.60 -3.87
N ARG A 296 -13.90 -1.52 -3.61
CA ARG A 296 -12.87 -2.12 -4.47
C ARG A 296 -11.74 -2.73 -3.64
N THR A 297 -10.97 -3.61 -4.27
CA THR A 297 -9.78 -4.22 -3.65
C THR A 297 -8.50 -3.77 -4.31
N PHE A 298 -7.41 -3.67 -3.55
CA PHE A 298 -6.10 -3.34 -4.07
C PHE A 298 -4.96 -3.85 -3.19
#